data_AF-A0A2R7J482-F1
#
_entry.id   AF-A0A2R7J482-F1
#
_cell.length_a   1.000
_cell.length_b   1.000
_cell.length_c   1.000
_cell.angle_alpha   90.00
_cell.angle_beta   90.00
_cell.angle_gamma   90.00
#
_symmetry.space_group_name_H-M   'P 1'
#
loop_
_entity.id
_entity.type
_entity.pdbx_description
1 polymer ?
#
loop_
_entity_poly.entity_id
_entity_poly.type
_entity_poly.pdbx_seq_one_letter_code
_entity_poly.pdbx_strand_id
1 'polypeptide(L)'
;FALNGGRGGPALAVVGGIGPVALPRDFRLEAYAQAGAIRRGTTEPYADGAVRIVHPLGTIGGVPVELGAGAWGGAQRGAARLDLGPSLGVSVPLGKQRVRVLLDWRQRVAGTALPGSGAALTLGTDF
;
A
#
# COMPACT_ATOMS: atom_id res chain seq x y z
N PHE A 1 -18.22 0.16 -13.16
CA PHE A 1 -17.00 0.75 -13.74
C PHE A 1 -16.53 1.87 -12.82
N ALA A 2 -15.41 1.73 -12.11
CA ALA A 2 -14.70 2.85 -11.49
C ALA A 2 -13.30 2.48 -10.94
N LEU A 3 -12.24 2.61 -11.73
CA LEU A 3 -10.91 3.08 -11.24
C LEU A 3 -10.35 4.22 -12.10
N ASN A 4 -11.14 4.70 -13.08
CA ASN A 4 -10.89 5.93 -13.82
C ASN A 4 -12.25 6.49 -14.31
N GLY A 5 -12.53 7.78 -14.12
CA GLY A 5 -13.76 8.45 -14.57
C GLY A 5 -15.09 8.06 -13.88
N GLY A 6 -15.07 7.29 -12.79
CA GLY A 6 -16.28 6.83 -12.09
C GLY A 6 -16.92 7.92 -11.21
N ARG A 7 -18.24 8.10 -11.32
CA ARG A 7 -19.03 9.12 -10.59
C ARG A 7 -18.94 8.97 -9.07
N GLY A 8 -18.33 9.91 -8.36
CA GLY A 8 -18.12 9.83 -6.90
C GLY A 8 -19.43 9.73 -6.09
N GLY A 9 -19.33 9.40 -4.81
CA GLY A 9 -20.47 9.29 -3.91
C GLY A 9 -20.07 8.99 -2.46
N PRO A 10 -21.00 9.07 -1.49
CA PRO A 10 -20.69 8.79 -0.09
C PRO A 10 -20.31 7.32 0.09
N ALA A 11 -19.33 7.08 0.95
CA ALA A 11 -18.83 5.75 1.24
C ALA A 11 -18.72 5.54 2.75
N LEU A 12 -18.91 4.29 3.17
CA LEU A 12 -18.58 3.84 4.52
C LEU A 12 -17.59 2.69 4.40
N ALA A 13 -16.55 2.72 5.22
CA ALA A 13 -15.51 1.69 5.22
C ALA A 13 -14.99 1.44 6.62
N VAL A 14 -14.49 0.23 6.81
CA VAL A 14 -13.68 -0.16 7.96
C VAL A 14 -12.27 -0.40 7.44
N VAL A 15 -11.29 0.18 8.13
CA VAL A 15 -9.86 0.01 7.83
C VAL A 15 -9.14 -0.43 9.10
N GLY A 16 -8.18 -1.32 8.93
CA GLY A 16 -7.30 -1.76 10.00
C GLY A 16 -5.92 -2.08 9.45
N GLY A 17 -4.93 -2.05 10.34
CA GLY A 17 -3.57 -2.41 9.99
C GLY A 17 -2.80 -2.92 11.19
N ILE A 18 -1.69 -3.58 10.89
CA ILE A 18 -0.75 -4.10 11.87
C ILE A 18 0.67 -3.68 11.46
N GLY A 19 1.49 -3.47 12.49
CA GLY A 19 2.92 -3.29 12.36
C GLY A 19 3.43 -1.87 12.62
N PRO A 20 4.77 -1.70 12.62
CA PRO A 20 5.78 -2.70 12.26
C PRO A 20 5.87 -3.87 13.26
N VAL A 21 5.70 -5.11 12.81
CA VAL A 21 5.84 -6.33 13.62
C VAL A 21 7.23 -6.90 13.40
N ALA A 22 8.02 -7.09 14.46
CA ALA A 22 9.33 -7.73 14.37
C ALA A 22 9.20 -9.22 14.00
N LEU A 23 10.00 -9.65 13.04
CA LEU A 23 10.15 -11.04 12.61
C LEU A 23 11.61 -11.49 12.84
N PRO A 24 11.90 -12.80 12.80
CA PRO A 24 13.27 -13.30 12.90
C PRO A 24 14.21 -12.69 11.86
N ARG A 25 15.50 -12.57 12.17
CA ARG A 25 16.55 -11.98 11.31
C ARG A 25 16.25 -10.52 10.91
N ASP A 26 15.79 -9.73 11.87
CA ASP A 26 15.51 -8.29 11.72
C ASP A 26 14.52 -7.92 10.62
N PHE A 27 13.76 -8.89 10.09
CA PHE A 27 12.66 -8.59 9.21
C PHE A 27 11.54 -7.88 9.97
N ARG A 28 10.79 -7.04 9.27
CA ARG A 28 9.61 -6.36 9.79
C ARG A 28 8.45 -6.58 8.86
N LEU A 29 7.28 -6.85 9.42
CA LEU A 29 6.05 -7.01 8.68
C LEU A 29 5.10 -5.86 8.97
N GLU A 30 4.47 -5.36 7.91
CA GLU A 30 3.38 -4.39 7.97
C GLU A 30 2.27 -4.86 7.05
N ALA A 31 1.03 -4.70 7.49
CA ALA A 31 -0.12 -4.99 6.66
C ALA A 31 -1.26 -4.03 6.98
N TYR A 32 -2.07 -3.74 5.98
CA TYR A 32 -3.36 -3.09 6.16
C TYR A 32 -4.41 -3.75 5.27
N ALA A 33 -5.66 -3.63 5.68
CA ALA A 33 -6.80 -3.99 4.86
C ALA A 33 -7.94 -3.01 5.12
N GLN A 34 -8.74 -2.77 4.09
CA GLN A 34 -9.99 -2.05 4.18
C GLN A 34 -11.08 -2.72 3.35
N ALA A 35 -12.31 -2.57 3.83
CA ALA A 35 -13.49 -2.98 3.10
C ALA A 35 -14.62 -2.00 3.37
N GLY A 36 -15.46 -1.78 2.37
CA GLY A 36 -16.53 -0.80 2.47
C GLY A 36 -17.50 -0.89 1.32
N ALA A 37 -18.39 0.09 1.28
CA ALA A 37 -19.32 0.28 0.18
C ALA A 37 -19.42 1.75 -0.18
N ILE A 38 -19.45 2.04 -1.48
CA ILE A 38 -19.69 3.37 -2.01
C ILE A 38 -21.08 3.43 -2.63
N ARG A 39 -21.86 4.45 -2.28
CA ARG A 39 -23.18 4.69 -2.86
C ARG A 39 -23.03 5.58 -4.09
N ARG A 40 -23.37 5.04 -5.26
CA ARG A 40 -23.46 5.76 -6.54
C ARG A 40 -24.90 5.63 -7.07
N GLY A 41 -25.08 5.27 -8.35
CA GLY A 41 -26.38 4.82 -8.86
C GLY A 41 -26.83 3.50 -8.21
N THR A 42 -25.88 2.65 -7.82
CA THR A 42 -26.09 1.47 -6.96
C THR A 42 -25.08 1.48 -5.82
N THR A 43 -25.31 0.68 -4.78
CA THR A 43 -24.33 0.46 -3.72
C THR A 43 -23.32 -0.57 -4.23
N GLU A 44 -22.05 -0.17 -4.31
CA GLU A 44 -20.97 -1.01 -4.82
C GLU A 44 -20.00 -1.34 -3.67
N PRO A 45 -19.83 -2.62 -3.31
CA PRO A 45 -18.83 -3.01 -2.32
C PRO A 45 -17.43 -2.93 -2.93
N TYR A 46 -16.46 -2.64 -2.07
CA TYR A 46 -15.05 -2.72 -2.41
C TYR A 46 -14.23 -3.25 -1.23
N ALA A 47 -13.06 -3.78 -1.54
CA ALA A 47 -12.05 -4.14 -0.57
C ALA A 47 -10.66 -3.93 -1.18
N ASP A 48 -9.69 -3.56 -0.37
CA ASP A 48 -8.27 -3.56 -0.74
C ASP A 48 -7.38 -3.76 0.48
N GLY A 49 -6.12 -4.03 0.23
CA GLY A 49 -5.14 -4.21 1.28
C GLY A 49 -3.75 -4.41 0.72
N ALA A 50 -2.79 -4.36 1.63
CA ALA A 50 -1.41 -4.65 1.34
C ALA A 50 -0.75 -5.38 2.51
N VAL A 51 0.24 -6.19 2.19
CA VAL A 51 1.20 -6.74 3.15
C VAL A 51 2.60 -6.53 2.60
N ARG A 52 3.53 -6.21 3.50
CA ARG A 52 4.94 -6.00 3.16
C ARG A 52 5.82 -6.61 4.22
N ILE A 53 6.93 -7.20 3.78
CA ILE A 53 8.01 -7.66 4.63
C ILE A 53 9.28 -6.94 4.18
N VAL A 54 9.95 -6.26 5.11
CA VAL A 54 11.18 -5.49 4.86
C VAL A 54 12.29 -5.91 5.79
N HIS A 55 13.53 -5.75 5.36
CA HIS A 55 14.73 -5.89 6.15
C HIS A 55 15.48 -4.55 6.17
N PRO A 56 15.88 -4.04 7.35
CA PRO A 56 16.67 -2.83 7.44
C PRO A 56 18.07 -3.07 6.84
N LEU A 57 18.52 -2.18 5.97
CA LEU A 57 19.85 -2.24 5.35
C LEU A 57 20.88 -1.38 6.08
N GLY A 58 20.45 -0.61 7.09
CA GLY A 58 21.29 0.34 7.82
C GLY A 58 20.94 1.79 7.46
N THR A 59 21.93 2.67 7.50
CA THR A 59 21.75 4.11 7.22
C THR A 59 22.67 4.55 6.07
N ILE A 60 22.15 5.41 5.19
CA ILE A 60 22.92 6.08 4.13
C ILE A 60 22.81 7.58 4.38
N GLY A 61 23.93 8.24 4.67
CA GLY A 61 23.93 9.67 5.00
C GLY A 61 23.06 10.02 6.22
N GLY A 62 22.94 9.10 7.19
CA GLY A 62 22.08 9.27 8.37
C GLY A 62 20.59 8.95 8.14
N VAL A 63 20.20 8.58 6.92
CA VAL A 63 18.83 8.18 6.59
C VAL A 63 18.70 6.65 6.67
N PRO A 64 17.85 6.09 7.55
CA PRO A 64 17.56 4.66 7.55
C PRO A 64 16.95 4.20 6.23
N VAL A 65 17.46 3.08 5.73
CA VAL A 65 17.02 2.44 4.48
C VAL A 65 16.60 1.01 4.78
N GLU A 66 15.52 0.57 4.16
CA GLU A 66 15.00 -0.79 4.25
C GLU A 66 14.60 -1.30 2.87
N LEU A 67 14.76 -2.60 2.64
CA LEU A 67 14.42 -3.25 1.37
C LEU A 67 13.58 -4.50 1.65
N GLY A 68 12.63 -4.78 0.78
CA GLY A 68 11.74 -5.90 0.95
C GLY A 68 10.89 -6.19 -0.26
N ALA A 69 9.78 -6.87 0.00
CA ALA A 69 8.76 -7.16 -1.00
C ALA A 69 7.37 -7.05 -0.38
N GLY A 70 6.38 -6.86 -1.22
CA GLY A 70 4.99 -6.78 -0.80
C GLY A 70 4.02 -7.42 -1.79
N ALA A 71 2.78 -7.52 -1.31
CA ALA A 71 1.62 -7.89 -2.07
C ALA A 71 0.53 -6.83 -1.86
N TRP A 72 -0.17 -6.46 -2.93
CA TRP A 72 -1.24 -5.47 -2.90
C TRP A 72 -2.43 -6.01 -3.68
N GLY A 73 -3.61 -5.94 -3.07
CA GLY A 73 -4.83 -6.43 -3.67
C GLY A 73 -5.93 -5.39 -3.58
N GLY A 74 -6.81 -5.35 -4.57
CA GLY A 74 -8.00 -4.53 -4.52
C GLY A 74 -9.08 -5.08 -5.45
N ALA A 75 -10.32 -5.04 -5.00
CA ALA A 75 -11.49 -5.49 -5.75
C ALA A 75 -12.67 -4.56 -5.51
N GLN A 76 -13.38 -4.24 -6.59
CA GLN A 76 -14.69 -3.59 -6.58
C GLN A 76 -15.49 -4.06 -7.79
N ARG A 77 -16.71 -3.55 -7.94
CA ARG A 77 -17.60 -3.96 -9.03
C ARG A 77 -16.96 -3.74 -10.42
N GLY A 78 -16.62 -4.85 -11.07
CA GLY A 78 -16.07 -4.88 -12.42
C GLY A 78 -14.58 -4.52 -12.53
N ALA A 79 -13.86 -4.41 -11.40
CA ALA A 79 -12.41 -4.16 -11.42
C ALA A 79 -11.75 -4.82 -10.22
N ALA A 80 -10.76 -5.69 -10.48
CA ALA A 80 -9.92 -6.27 -9.45
C ALA A 80 -8.47 -6.34 -9.94
N ARG A 81 -7.53 -6.32 -9.00
CA ARG A 81 -6.11 -6.59 -9.24
C ARG A 81 -5.42 -7.19 -8.02
N LEU A 82 -4.39 -7.97 -8.30
CA LEU A 82 -3.39 -8.41 -7.34
C LEU A 82 -2.02 -8.12 -7.93
N ASP A 83 -1.17 -7.45 -7.14
CA ASP A 83 0.19 -7.11 -7.49
C ASP A 83 1.17 -7.69 -6.47
N LEU A 84 2.35 -8.04 -6.94
CA LEU A 84 3.50 -8.44 -6.12
C LEU A 84 4.72 -7.61 -6.55
N GLY A 85 5.73 -7.49 -5.69
CA GLY A 85 7.01 -6.94 -6.12
C GLY A 85 7.85 -6.32 -5.01
N PRO A 86 9.04 -5.81 -5.38
CA PRO A 86 9.99 -5.25 -4.44
C PRO A 86 9.50 -3.91 -3.87
N SER A 87 10.00 -3.60 -2.68
CA SER A 87 9.74 -2.36 -1.95
C SER A 87 11.03 -1.81 -1.36
N LEU A 88 11.28 -0.53 -1.56
CA LEU A 88 12.35 0.24 -0.95
C LEU A 88 11.74 1.29 -0.02
N GLY A 89 12.19 1.34 1.22
CA GLY A 89 11.76 2.35 2.18
C GLY A 89 12.92 3.21 2.67
N VAL A 90 12.65 4.50 2.84
CA VAL A 90 13.57 5.44 3.50
C VAL A 90 12.82 6.29 4.52
N SER A 91 13.46 6.57 5.65
CA SER A 91 12.90 7.43 6.70
C SER A 91 13.70 8.71 6.84
N VAL A 92 13.23 9.78 6.20
CA VAL A 92 13.94 11.06 6.13
C VAL A 92 13.54 11.95 7.32
N PRO A 93 14.51 12.50 8.07
CA PRO A 93 14.21 13.50 9.09
C PRO A 93 13.82 14.83 8.43
N LEU A 94 12.63 15.35 8.75
CA LEU A 94 12.17 16.70 8.37
C LEU A 94 11.90 17.50 9.66
N GLY A 95 12.90 18.27 10.10
CA GLY A 95 12.82 19.04 11.33
C GLY A 95 12.62 18.13 12.55
N LYS A 96 11.46 18.25 13.21
CA LYS A 96 11.09 17.42 14.37
C LYS A 96 10.33 16.14 14.00
N GLN A 97 9.95 15.99 12.73
CA GLN A 97 9.17 14.85 12.24
C GLN A 97 10.03 13.92 11.41
N ARG A 98 9.57 12.68 11.26
CA ARG A 98 10.12 11.73 10.30
C ARG A 98 9.09 11.49 9.21
N VAL A 99 9.56 11.59 7.97
CA VAL A 99 8.76 11.25 6.78
C VAL A 99 9.26 9.91 6.29
N ARG A 100 8.35 8.96 6.15
CA ARG A 100 8.62 7.69 5.51
C ARG A 100 8.22 7.76 4.04
N VAL A 101 9.16 7.44 3.18
CA VAL A 101 8.98 7.36 1.73
C VAL A 101 9.15 5.90 1.34
N LEU A 102 8.15 5.33 0.66
CA LEU A 102 8.19 3.98 0.12
C LEU A 102 8.09 4.04 -1.40
N LEU A 103 8.99 3.34 -2.08
CA LEU A 103 8.96 3.11 -3.52
C LEU A 103 8.75 1.62 -3.78
N ASP A 104 7.62 1.29 -4.39
CA ASP A 104 7.22 -0.08 -4.70
C ASP A 104 7.19 -0.29 -6.22
N TRP A 105 7.66 -1.43 -6.69
CA TRP A 105 7.29 -1.92 -8.03
C TRP A 105 6.10 -2.86 -7.90
N ARG A 106 4.97 -2.49 -8.47
CA ARG A 106 3.74 -3.30 -8.45
C ARG A 106 3.63 -4.08 -9.75
N GLN A 107 4.15 -5.30 -9.76
CA GLN A 107 3.94 -6.25 -10.85
C GLN A 107 2.55 -6.85 -10.72
N ARG A 108 1.64 -6.51 -11.64
CA ARG A 108 0.32 -7.14 -11.67
C ARG A 108 0.44 -8.61 -12.06
N VAL A 109 -0.06 -9.48 -11.20
CA VAL A 109 -0.06 -10.95 -11.39
C VAL A 109 -1.47 -11.50 -11.60
N ALA A 110 -2.51 -10.77 -11.17
CA ALA A 110 -3.90 -11.14 -11.46
C ALA A 110 -4.81 -9.91 -11.60
N GLY A 111 -5.92 -10.10 -12.31
CA GLY A 111 -6.92 -9.07 -12.57
C GLY A 111 -6.53 -8.09 -13.69
N THR A 112 -7.48 -7.23 -14.06
CA THR A 112 -7.38 -6.35 -15.23
C THR A 112 -7.57 -4.88 -14.90
N ALA A 113 -7.67 -4.53 -13.61
CA ALA A 113 -7.78 -3.14 -13.19
C ALA A 113 -6.57 -2.31 -13.63
N LEU A 114 -6.84 -1.18 -14.29
CA LEU A 114 -5.84 -0.20 -14.71
C LEU A 114 -5.34 0.64 -13.53
N PRO A 115 -4.13 1.24 -13.62
CA PRO A 115 -3.12 1.07 -14.67
C PRO A 115 -2.47 -0.32 -14.66
N GLY A 116 -1.60 -0.60 -15.63
CA GLY A 116 -0.78 -1.83 -15.66
C GLY A 116 0.22 -1.95 -14.51
N SER A 117 1.25 -2.78 -14.69
CA SER A 117 2.39 -2.84 -13.76
C SER A 117 3.17 -1.54 -13.79
N GLY A 118 3.73 -1.13 -12.66
CA GLY A 118 4.49 0.11 -12.57
C GLY A 118 4.95 0.46 -11.17
N ALA A 119 5.67 1.59 -11.07
CA ALA A 119 6.13 2.13 -9.81
C ALA A 119 4.98 2.81 -9.05
N ALA A 120 4.98 2.67 -7.72
CA ALA A 120 4.11 3.39 -6.81
C ALA A 120 4.96 4.05 -5.72
N LEU A 121 4.66 5.32 -5.42
CA LEU A 121 5.32 6.09 -4.37
C LEU A 121 4.31 6.36 -3.25
N THR A 122 4.66 5.97 -2.03
CA THR A 122 3.89 6.28 -0.83
C THR A 122 4.68 7.23 0.07
N LEU A 123 3.99 8.24 0.58
CA LEU A 123 4.54 9.20 1.53
C LEU A 123 3.68 9.16 2.79
N GLY A 124 4.30 8.92 3.94
CA GLY A 124 3.65 8.90 5.23
C GLY A 124 4.47 9.67 6.26
N THR A 125 3.80 10.14 7.30
CA THR A 125 4.42 10.76 8.47
C THR A 125 4.07 9.94 9.69
N ASP A 126 5.02 9.88 10.61
CA ASP A 126 4.80 9.33 11.94
C ASP A 126 4.07 10.44 12.74
N PHE A 127 2.88 10.14 13.30
CA PHE A 127 2.11 11.09 14.14
C PHE A 127 2.32 10.81 15.62
#